data_AF-A0A512TNH5-F1
#
_entry.id   AF-A0A512TNH5-F1
#
_cell.length_a   1.000
_cell.length_b   1.000
_cell.length_c   1.000
_cell.angle_alpha   90.00
_cell.angle_beta   90.00
_cell.angle_gamma   90.00
#
_symmetry.space_group_name_H-M   'P 1'
#
loop_
_entity.id
_entity.type
_entity.pdbx_description
1 polymer ?
#
loop_
_entity_poly.entity_id
_entity_poly.type
_entity_poly.pdbx_seq_one_letter_code
_entity_poly.pdbx_strand_id
1 'polypeptide(L)' 'MTELGRSLIKEGKQENARETAKRAIKKGMSDELIGQLIELPVEQIHTIRIAMR' A
#
# COMPACT_ATOMS: atom_id res chain seq x y z
N MET A 1 16.37 -6.19 19.31
CA MET A 1 15.83 -5.41 18.18
C MET A 1 15.89 -3.94 18.56
N THR A 2 16.76 -3.15 17.94
CA THR A 2 16.94 -1.72 18.22
C THR A 2 15.80 -0.90 17.61
N GLU A 3 15.56 0.33 18.08
CA GLU A 3 14.53 1.21 17.51
C GLU A 3 14.74 1.46 16.01
N LEU A 4 15.98 1.66 15.57
CA LEU A 4 16.35 1.80 14.17
C LEU A 4 15.95 0.57 13.33
N GLY A 5 16.15 -0.64 13.87
CA GLY A 5 15.75 -1.87 13.20
C GLY A 5 14.24 -2.02 13.04
N ARG A 6 13.44 -1.52 14.00
CA ARG A 6 11.97 -1.51 13.90
C ARG A 6 11.48 -0.52 12.85
N SER A 7 12.07 0.66 12.76
CA SER A 7 11.71 1.68 11.76
C SER A 7 12.00 1.22 10.33
N LEU A 8 13.19 0.67 10.07
CA LEU A 8 13.55 0.12 8.75
C LEU A 8 12.61 -1.00 8.30
N ILE A 9 12.22 -1.89 9.21
CA ILE A 9 11.24 -2.96 8.90
C ILE A 9 9.86 -2.37 8.60
N LYS A 10 9.45 -1.31 9.30
CA LYS A 10 8.15 -0.65 9.09
C LYS A 10 8.12 0.10 7.76
N GLU A 11 9.19 0.82 7.43
CA GLU A 11 9.35 1.53 6.16
C GLU A 11 9.35 0.57 4.97
N GLY A 12 10.14 -0.52 5.03
CA GLY A 12 10.17 -1.52 3.97
C GLY A 12 8.82 -2.25 3.76
N LYS A 13 8.05 -2.47 4.84
CA LYS A 13 6.69 -3.03 4.73
C LYS A 13 5.71 -2.05 4.08
N GLN A 14 5.80 -0.76 4.42
CA GLN A 14 4.94 0.27 3.84
C GLN A 14 5.24 0.52 2.35
N GLU A 15 6.53 0.52 1.97
CA GLU A 15 6.94 0.62 0.57
C GLU A 15 6.36 -0.54 -0.26
N ASN A 16 6.47 -1.77 0.26
CA ASN A 16 5.92 -2.97 -0.39
C ASN A 16 4.40 -2.91 -0.54
N ALA A 17 3.66 -2.44 0.47
CA ALA A 17 2.22 -2.29 0.42
C ALA A 17 1.81 -1.26 -0.66
N ARG A 18 2.50 -0.13 -0.72
CA ARG A 18 2.26 0.92 -1.72
C ARG A 18 2.52 0.44 -3.15
N GLU A 19 3.63 -0.26 -3.40
CA GLU A 19 3.93 -0.83 -4.71
C GLU A 19 2.92 -1.91 -5.12
N THR A 20 2.49 -2.74 -4.17
CA THR A 20 1.44 -3.74 -4.41
C THR A 20 0.11 -3.09 -4.77
N ALA A 21 -0.29 -2.03 -4.05
CA ALA A 21 -1.48 -1.24 -4.37
C ALA A 21 -1.41 -0.65 -5.78
N LYS A 22 -0.29 -0.03 -6.17
CA LYS A 22 -0.09 0.52 -7.52
C LYS A 22 -0.23 -0.55 -8.61
N ARG A 23 0.36 -1.74 -8.41
CA ARG A 23 0.24 -2.86 -9.36
C ARG A 23 -1.20 -3.34 -9.48
N ALA A 24 -1.92 -3.44 -8.38
CA ALA A 24 -3.31 -3.86 -8.35
C ALA A 24 -4.25 -2.83 -9.02
N ILE A 25 -4.03 -1.53 -8.78
CA ILE A 25 -4.74 -0.44 -9.46
C ILE A 25 -4.53 -0.53 -10.99
N LYS A 26 -3.29 -0.75 -11.44
CA LYS A 26 -2.98 -0.93 -12.88
C LYS A 26 -3.68 -2.14 -13.51
N LYS A 27 -4.01 -3.15 -12.70
CA LYS A 27 -4.78 -4.34 -13.13
C LYS A 27 -6.30 -4.12 -13.10
N GLY A 28 -6.76 -2.93 -12.73
CA GLY A 28 -8.19 -2.60 -12.69
C GLY A 28 -8.95 -3.16 -11.48
N MET A 29 -8.24 -3.56 -10.41
CA MET A 29 -8.88 -4.04 -9.18
C MET A 29 -9.63 -2.92 -8.45
N SER A 30 -10.69 -3.24 -7.70
CA SER A 30 -11.41 -2.25 -6.89
C SER A 30 -10.60 -1.84 -5.65
N ASP A 31 -10.85 -0.65 -5.11
CA ASP A 31 -10.13 -0.17 -3.92
C ASP A 31 -10.44 -1.02 -2.67
N GLU A 32 -11.67 -1.54 -2.58
CA GLU A 32 -12.11 -2.46 -1.53
C GLU A 32 -11.32 -3.78 -1.56
N LEU A 33 -11.18 -4.40 -2.75
CA LEU A 33 -10.44 -5.64 -2.91
C LEU A 33 -8.96 -5.45 -2.57
N ILE A 34 -8.37 -4.34 -3.03
CA ILE A 34 -6.98 -4.01 -2.72
C ILE A 34 -6.81 -3.84 -1.21
N GLY A 35 -7.73 -3.13 -0.55
CA GLY A 35 -7.68 -2.89 0.89
C GLY A 35 -7.74 -4.17 1.71
N GLN A 36 -8.57 -5.12 1.31
CA GLN A 36 -8.63 -6.45 1.92
C GLN A 36 -7.34 -7.24 1.70
N LEU A 37 -6.71 -7.15 0.53
CA LEU A 37 -5.51 -7.94 0.20
C LEU A 37 -4.23 -7.46 0.89
N ILE A 38 -4.09 -6.15 1.11
CA ILE A 38 -2.85 -5.55 1.64
C ILE A 38 -3.04 -4.87 2.99
N GLU A 39 -4.23 -5.02 3.58
CA GLU A 39 -4.63 -4.43 4.86
C GLU A 39 -4.42 -2.90 4.92
N LEU A 40 -4.65 -2.23 3.78
CA LEU A 40 -4.64 -0.77 3.70
C LEU A 40 -6.07 -0.21 3.72
N PRO A 41 -6.30 0.93 4.40
CA PRO A 41 -7.56 1.64 4.32
C PRO A 41 -7.89 2.02 2.87
N VAL A 42 -9.16 1.92 2.51
CA VAL A 42 -9.66 2.26 1.16
C VAL A 42 -9.31 3.72 0.81
N GLU A 43 -9.32 4.63 1.79
CA GLU A 43 -8.95 6.03 1.58
C GLU A 43 -7.49 6.19 1.13
N GLN A 44 -6.57 5.38 1.66
CA GLN A 44 -5.17 5.40 1.25
C GLN A 44 -5.02 4.87 -0.18
N ILE A 45 -5.76 3.83 -0.54
CA ILE A 45 -5.72 3.26 -1.90
C ILE A 45 -6.31 4.25 -2.90
N HIS A 46 -7.41 4.90 -2.55
CA HIS A 46 -8.02 5.96 -3.35
C HIS A 46 -7.04 7.11 -3.60
N THR A 47 -6.30 7.51 -2.57
CA THR A 47 -5.23 8.52 -2.67
C THR A 47 -4.14 8.10 -3.64
N ILE A 48 -3.67 6.84 -3.56
CA ILE A 48 -2.69 6.28 -4.51
C ILE A 48 -3.24 6.30 -5.93
N ARG A 49 -4.51 5.92 -6.13
CA ARG A 49 -5.15 5.89 -7.44
C ARG A 49 -5.26 7.27 -8.08
N ILE A 50 -5.64 8.29 -7.32
CA ILE A 50 -5.67 9.68 -7.80
C ILE A 50 -4.26 10.13 -8.18
N ALA A 51 -3.25 9.87 -7.34
CA ALA A 51 -1.87 10.27 -7.60
C ALA A 51 -1.20 9.58 -8.80
N MET A 52 -1.81 8.51 -9.34
CA MET A 52 -1.34 7.79 -10.53
C MET A 52 -1.97 8.26 -11.84
N ARG A 53 -3.01 9.12 -11.77
CA ARG A 53 -3.63 9.74 -12.94
C ARG A 53 -2.85 10.97 -13.38
#